data_AF-A0A1M6R631-F1
#
_entry.id   AF-A0A1M6R631-F1
#
_cell.length_a   1.000
_cell.length_b   1.000
_cell.length_c   1.000
_cell.angle_alpha   90.00
_cell.angle_beta   90.00
_cell.angle_gamma   90.00
#
_symmetry.space_group_name_H-M   'P 1'
#
loop_
_entity.id
_entity.type
_entity.pdbx_description
1 polymer ?
#
loop_
_entity_poly.entity_id
_entity_poly.type
_entity_poly.pdbx_seq_one_letter_code
_entity_poly.pdbx_strand_id
1 'polypeptide(L)' 'MTQDERWLTKYNEVMGFLEENHRNPSKHRIEEHDYLNWLKANRKVMNAGKMKPERVEKFRKLLEMTEQYRRKNQYE' A
#
# COMPACT_ATOMS: atom_id res chain seq x y z
N MET A 1 20.26 -1.88 8.00
CA MET A 1 19.08 -1.36 7.30
C MET A 1 18.38 -0.32 8.17
N THR A 2 18.30 0.93 7.72
CA THR A 2 17.65 2.06 8.39
C THR A 2 16.11 1.95 8.33
N GLN A 3 15.40 2.79 9.08
CA GLN A 3 13.93 2.84 8.98
C GLN A 3 13.44 3.33 7.62
N ASP A 4 14.22 4.17 6.93
CA ASP A 4 13.90 4.67 5.59
C ASP A 4 14.08 3.57 4.54
N GLU A 5 15.17 2.81 4.63
CA GLU A 5 15.38 1.65 3.77
C GLU A 5 14.29 0.59 3.98
N ARG A 6 13.95 0.24 5.23
CA ARG A 6 12.86 -0.71 5.52
C ARG A 6 11.53 -0.27 4.92
N TRP A 7 11.22 1.01 5.01
CA TRP A 7 9.98 1.56 4.47
C TRP A 7 9.99 1.49 2.95
N LEU A 8 11.11 1.86 2.31
CA LEU A 8 11.25 1.84 0.86
C LEU A 8 11.19 0.41 0.30
N THR A 9 11.84 -0.54 0.97
CA THR A 9 11.78 -1.96 0.59
C THR A 9 10.34 -2.46 0.61
N LYS A 10 9.60 -2.24 1.70
CA LYS A 10 8.21 -2.68 1.80
C LYS A 10 7.28 -1.93 0.83
N TYR A 11 7.54 -0.64 0.58
CA TYR A 11 6.85 0.12 -0.47
C TYR A 11 7.03 -0.52 -1.84
N ASN A 12 8.27 -0.87 -2.22
CA ASN A 12 8.57 -1.51 -3.50
C ASN A 12 7.92 -2.90 -3.61
N GLU A 13 7.93 -3.70 -2.54
CA GLU A 13 7.25 -5.00 -2.51
C GLU A 13 5.73 -4.86 -2.76
N VAL A 14 5.08 -3.90 -2.11
CA VAL A 14 3.63 -3.67 -2.30
C VAL A 14 3.33 -3.14 -3.70
N MET A 15 4.14 -2.21 -4.22
CA MET A 15 4.03 -1.74 -5.59
C MET A 15 4.13 -2.91 -6.59
N GLY A 16 5.18 -3.72 -6.47
CA GLY A 16 5.38 -4.90 -7.33
C GLY A 16 4.23 -5.88 -7.26
N PHE A 17 3.73 -6.17 -6.05
CA PHE A 17 2.54 -7.01 -5.89
C PHE A 17 1.34 -6.46 -6.67
N LEU A 18 1.04 -5.15 -6.55
CA LEU A 18 -0.08 -4.53 -7.26
C LEU A 18 0.13 -4.54 -8.78
N GLU A 19 1.36 -4.28 -9.26
CA GLU A 19 1.70 -4.28 -10.69
C GLU A 19 1.54 -5.68 -11.30
N GLU A 20 2.04 -6.71 -10.62
CA GLU A 20 2.00 -8.10 -11.10
C GLU A 20 0.60 -8.71 -11.04
N ASN A 21 -0.18 -8.38 -10.00
CA ASN A 21 -1.48 -9.03 -9.75
C ASN A 21 -2.66 -8.22 -10.28
N HIS A 22 -2.49 -6.93 -10.59
CA HIS A 22 -3.55 -6.00 -10.99
C HIS A 22 -4.77 -5.98 -10.05
N ARG A 23 -4.53 -6.18 -8.75
CA ARG A 23 -5.54 -6.16 -7.68
C ARG A 23 -4.91 -5.79 -6.35
N ASN A 24 -5.73 -5.35 -5.40
CA ASN A 24 -5.31 -5.12 -4.03
C ASN A 24 -5.02 -6.42 -3.23
N PRO A 25 -4.15 -6.36 -2.20
CA PRO A 25 -3.96 -7.44 -1.25
C PRO A 25 -5.28 -7.83 -0.56
N SER A 26 -5.53 -9.12 -0.47
CA SER A 26 -6.74 -9.73 0.05
C SER A 26 -6.61 -10.05 1.53
N LYS A 27 -7.67 -9.79 2.29
CA LYS A 27 -7.79 -10.26 3.68
C LYS A 27 -7.96 -11.78 3.81
N HIS A 28 -8.25 -12.47 2.70
CA HIS A 28 -8.52 -13.91 2.69
C HIS A 28 -7.27 -14.76 2.37
N ARG A 29 -6.12 -14.12 2.14
CA ARG A 29 -4.86 -14.75 1.79
C ARG A 29 -3.80 -14.34 2.80
N ILE A 30 -3.30 -15.30 3.57
CA ILE A 30 -2.45 -15.03 4.74
C ILE A 30 -1.11 -14.42 4.32
N GLU A 31 -0.57 -14.86 3.18
CA GLU A 31 0.62 -14.35 2.52
C GLU A 31 0.50 -12.86 2.12
N GLU A 32 -0.73 -12.35 1.97
CA GLU A 32 -1.02 -10.98 1.59
C GLU A 32 -1.33 -10.07 2.80
N HIS A 33 -1.44 -10.64 4.01
CA HIS A 33 -1.78 -9.88 5.22
C HIS A 33 -0.74 -8.83 5.54
N ASP A 34 0.54 -9.11 5.32
CA ASP A 34 1.62 -8.15 5.55
C ASP A 34 1.48 -6.91 4.67
N TYR A 35 1.17 -7.08 3.38
CA TYR A 35 0.93 -5.96 2.47
C TYR A 35 -0.32 -5.17 2.87
N LEU A 36 -1.42 -5.87 3.18
CA LEU A 36 -2.66 -5.25 3.60
C LEU A 36 -2.50 -4.44 4.89
N ASN A 37 -1.83 -5.00 5.90
CA ASN A 37 -1.60 -4.37 7.19
C ASN A 37 -0.63 -3.19 7.06
N TRP A 38 0.41 -3.31 6.22
CA TRP A 38 1.32 -2.22 5.94
C TRP A 38 0.62 -1.03 5.28
N LEU A 39 -0.25 -1.27 4.29
CA LEU A 39 -1.09 -0.23 3.66
C LEU A 39 -1.98 0.48 4.70
N LYS A 40 -2.68 -0.27 5.56
CA LYS A 40 -3.53 0.30 6.62
C LYS A 40 -2.74 1.15 7.61
N ALA A 41 -1.60 0.64 8.07
CA ALA A 41 -0.74 1.35 9.02
C ALA A 41 -0.23 2.67 8.42
N ASN A 42 0.25 2.66 7.18
CA ASN A 42 0.75 3.87 6.53
C ASN A 42 -0.36 4.88 6.22
N ARG A 43 -1.55 4.43 5.82
CA ARG A 43 -2.70 5.32 5.66
C ARG A 43 -3.07 6.00 6.97
N LYS A 44 -3.02 5.29 8.10
CA LYS A 44 -3.24 5.88 9.44
C LYS A 44 -2.17 6.93 9.78
N VAL A 45 -0.90 6.66 9.50
CA VAL A 45 0.21 7.61 9.75
C VAL A 45 0.10 8.85 8.87
N MET A 46 -0.24 8.69 7.59
CA MET A 46 -0.47 9.80 6.66
C MET A 46 -1.65 10.67 7.10
N ASN A 47 -2.79 10.05 7.43
CA ASN A 47 -3.99 10.77 7.89
C ASN A 47 -3.76 11.50 9.22
N ALA A 48 -2.85 11.01 10.07
CA ALA A 48 -2.45 11.69 11.30
C ALA A 48 -1.45 12.83 11.07
N GLY A 49 -1.01 13.10 9.83
CA GLY A 49 0.00 14.12 9.53
C GLY A 49 1.41 13.77 10.02
N LYS A 50 1.67 12.50 10.37
CA LYS A 50 2.94 12.04 10.97
C LYS A 50 3.90 11.40 9.96
N MET A 51 3.47 11.29 8.69
CA MET A 51 4.30 10.73 7.63
C MET A 51 5.28 11.77 7.11
N LYS A 52 6.54 11.39 6.92
CA LYS A 52 7.56 12.29 6.35
C LYS A 52 7.13 12.77 4.94
N PRO A 53 7.37 14.03 4.55
CA PRO A 53 6.88 14.58 3.28
C PRO A 53 7.25 13.75 2.04
N GLU A 54 8.48 13.25 1.97
CA GLU A 54 8.97 12.42 0.87
C GLU A 54 8.25 11.06 0.76
N ARG A 55 7.76 10.54 1.89
CA ARG A 55 6.94 9.32 1.94
C ARG A 55 5.50 9.60 1.55
N VAL A 56 4.97 10.78 1.88
CA VAL A 56 3.60 11.18 1.52
C VAL A 56 3.41 11.15 0.01
N GLU A 57 4.35 11.72 -0.77
CA GLU A 57 4.24 11.73 -2.23
C GLU A 57 4.23 10.30 -2.80
N LYS A 58 5.17 9.45 -2.37
CA LYS A 58 5.22 8.03 -2.78
C LYS A 58 3.95 7.28 -2.39
N PHE A 59 3.50 7.47 -1.16
CA PHE A 59 2.34 6.76 -0.66
C PHE A 59 1.05 7.19 -1.36
N ARG A 60 0.90 8.46 -1.76
CA ARG A 60 -0.22 8.93 -2.58
C ARG A 60 -0.29 8.23 -3.94
N LYS A 61 0.85 8.09 -4.64
CA LYS A 61 0.94 7.34 -5.91
C LYS A 61 0.51 5.87 -5.72
N LEU A 62 0.96 5.25 -4.63
CA LEU A 62 0.52 3.91 -4.28
C LEU A 62 -1.00 3.85 -4.01
N LEU A 63 -1.57 4.85 -3.33
CA LEU A 63 -3.02 4.90 -3.10
C LEU A 63 -3.83 5.05 -4.39
N GLU A 64 -3.38 5.88 -5.33
CA GLU A 64 -3.98 6.02 -6.67
C GLU A 64 -4.02 4.66 -7.39
N MET A 65 -2.92 3.92 -7.32
CA MET A 65 -2.82 2.59 -7.91
C MET A 65 -3.74 1.57 -7.22
N THR A 66 -3.88 1.64 -5.89
CA THR A 66 -4.85 0.79 -5.16
C THR A 66 -6.30 1.10 -5.55
N GLU A 67 -6.59 2.34 -5.93
CA GLU A 67 -7.91 2.75 -6.40
C GLU A 67 -8.17 2.26 -7.83
N GLN A 68 -7.17 2.37 -8.72
CA GLN A 68 -7.21 1.81 -10.07
C GLN A 68 -7.51 0.30 -10.04
N TYR A 69 -6.88 -0.43 -9.11
CA TYR A 69 -7.05 -1.87 -8.94
C TYR A 69 -8.06 -2.25 -7.86
N ARG A 70 -8.98 -1.34 -7.54
CA ARG A 70 -10.09 -1.61 -6.61
C ARG A 70 -11.00 -2.67 -7.21
N ARG A 71 -11.37 -3.65 -6.39
CA ARG A 71 -12.40 -4.62 -6.75
C ARG A 71 -13.73 -3.88 -6.93
N LYS A 72 -14.27 -3.90 -8.14
CA LYS A 72 -15.64 -3.44 -8.41
C LYS A 72 -16.63 -4.46 -7.88
N ASN A 73 -17.68 -3.99 -7.21
CA ASN A 73 -18.79 -4.86 -6.82
C ASN A 73 -19.69 -5.11 -8.04
N GLN A 74 -20.47 -6.19 -8.01
CA GLN A 74 -21.42 -6.56 -9.08
C GLN A 74 -22.59 -5.58 -9.26
N TYR A 75 -22.67 -4.54 -8.43
CA TYR A 75 -23.70 -3.49 -8.47
C TYR A 75 -23.12 -2.10 -8.83
N GLU A 76 -21.83 -2.03 -9.18
CA GLU A 76 -21.16 -0.83 -9.73
C GLU A 76 -21.10 -0.85 -11.26
#